data_AF-A0A136P3D4-F1
#
_entry.id   AF-A0A136P3D4-F1
#
_cell.length_a   1.000
_cell.length_b   1.000
_cell.length_c   1.000
_cell.angle_alpha   90.00
_cell.angle_beta   90.00
_cell.angle_gamma   90.00
#
_symmetry.space_group_name_H-M   'P 1'
#
loop_
_entity.id
_entity.type
_entity.pdbx_description
1 polymer ?
#
loop_
_entity_poly.entity_id
_entity_poly.type
_entity_poly.pdbx_seq_one_letter_code
_entity_poly.pdbx_strand_id
1 'polypeptide(L)'
;MALNFGERYRIPSVAMRYSIVQGSRQSFYNMYSGACRIFSLSYFFNKAPTVYEDGMMLRDFVNVHDVVDANILVMQDNRANYNAFNVGGGKAYTVKEFSEIVAKEFGKEDIKPNISGEYRFGDTRNACSDISKLKTLGWSPLRTAEDSVKEYAQYLKSQTDIQDILEYSEKTMKDLNVVRKTGY
;
A
#
# COMPACT_ATOMS: atom_id res chain seq x y z
N MET A 1 14.42 1.67 -20.47
CA MET A 1 14.82 0.53 -21.32
C MET A 1 13.64 0.01 -22.14
N ALA A 2 12.52 -0.42 -21.53
CA ALA A 2 11.36 -0.93 -22.25
C ALA A 2 10.77 0.04 -23.29
N LEU A 3 10.56 1.32 -22.94
CA LEU A 3 10.00 2.32 -23.86
C LEU A 3 10.88 2.54 -25.11
N ASN A 4 12.16 2.84 -24.92
CA ASN A 4 13.11 3.05 -26.02
C ASN A 4 13.25 1.81 -26.91
N PHE A 5 13.22 0.61 -26.32
CA PHE A 5 13.27 -0.63 -27.09
C PHE A 5 11.97 -0.81 -27.91
N GLY A 6 10.82 -0.63 -27.28
CA GLY A 6 9.52 -0.69 -27.94
C GLY A 6 9.44 0.29 -29.11
N GLU A 7 9.88 1.53 -28.92
CA GLU A 7 9.86 2.55 -29.98
C GLU A 7 10.79 2.17 -31.13
N ARG A 8 12.02 1.74 -30.84
CA ARG A 8 13.00 1.31 -31.85
C ARG A 8 12.51 0.15 -32.72
N TYR A 9 11.84 -0.83 -32.12
CA TYR A 9 11.37 -2.03 -32.82
C TYR A 9 9.88 -1.99 -33.17
N ARG A 10 9.21 -0.85 -32.98
CA ARG A 10 7.76 -0.67 -33.23
C ARG A 10 6.88 -1.69 -32.51
N ILE A 11 7.24 -2.01 -31.27
CA ILE A 11 6.46 -2.86 -30.36
C ILE A 11 5.76 -1.94 -29.36
N PRO A 12 4.43 -1.73 -29.45
CA PRO A 12 3.67 -0.91 -28.49
C PRO A 12 4.03 -1.26 -27.05
N SER A 13 4.54 -0.26 -26.31
CA SER A 13 5.08 -0.46 -24.96
C SER A 13 4.67 0.68 -24.06
N VAL A 14 4.18 0.38 -22.86
CA VAL A 14 3.76 1.38 -21.87
C VAL A 14 4.44 1.09 -20.54
N ALA A 15 4.93 2.12 -19.86
CA ALA A 15 5.57 1.99 -18.55
C ALA A 15 4.63 2.49 -17.46
N MET A 16 4.06 1.57 -16.68
CA MET A 16 3.16 1.89 -15.57
C MET A 16 3.95 1.99 -14.27
N ARG A 17 3.81 3.12 -13.57
CA ARG A 17 4.49 3.40 -12.28
C ARG A 17 3.44 3.53 -11.20
N TYR A 18 3.24 2.45 -10.45
CA TYR A 18 2.24 2.43 -9.39
C TYR A 18 2.75 3.15 -8.15
N SER A 19 1.86 3.91 -7.50
CA SER A 19 2.05 4.35 -6.13
C SER A 19 1.91 3.17 -5.16
N ILE A 20 1.53 3.43 -3.90
CA ILE A 20 1.34 2.36 -2.93
C ILE A 20 0.00 1.67 -3.19
N VAL A 21 0.07 0.52 -3.87
CA VAL A 21 -1.10 -0.30 -4.18
C VAL A 21 -1.64 -0.98 -2.92
N GLN A 22 -2.93 -0.83 -2.67
CA GLN A 22 -3.66 -1.43 -1.56
C GLN A 22 -4.90 -2.17 -2.06
N GLY A 23 -5.38 -3.15 -1.32
CA GLY A 23 -6.62 -3.86 -1.62
C GLY A 23 -6.53 -5.35 -1.32
N SER A 24 -7.63 -6.05 -1.59
CA SER A 24 -7.74 -7.49 -1.36
C SER A 24 -6.64 -8.30 -2.06
N ARG A 25 -6.34 -9.50 -1.54
CA ARG A 25 -5.32 -10.43 -2.05
C ARG A 25 -3.86 -10.00 -1.88
N GLN A 26 -3.57 -8.83 -1.32
CA GLN A 26 -2.23 -8.52 -0.84
C GLN A 26 -1.81 -9.56 0.22
N SER A 27 -0.58 -10.07 0.11
CA SER A 27 -0.09 -11.15 0.96
C SER A 27 -0.02 -10.74 2.44
N PHE A 28 -0.47 -11.62 3.34
CA PHE A 28 -0.32 -11.45 4.78
C PHE A 28 1.10 -11.78 5.28
N TYR A 29 1.87 -12.55 4.51
CA TYR A 29 3.16 -13.09 4.93
C TYR A 29 4.35 -12.25 4.46
N ASN A 30 4.20 -11.50 3.36
CA ASN A 30 5.31 -10.71 2.86
C ASN A 30 5.62 -9.55 3.82
N MET A 31 6.80 -9.60 4.42
CA MET A 31 7.29 -8.66 5.43
C MET A 31 7.63 -7.27 4.87
N TYR A 32 7.74 -7.13 3.54
CA TYR A 32 7.85 -5.84 2.86
C TYR A 32 6.49 -5.23 2.49
N SER A 33 5.36 -5.91 2.76
CA SER A 33 4.05 -5.41 2.33
C SER A 33 3.61 -4.21 3.16
N GLY A 34 3.09 -3.20 2.46
CA GLY A 34 2.92 -1.83 2.92
C GLY A 34 1.95 -1.59 4.08
N ALA A 35 1.69 -0.31 4.34
CA ALA A 35 0.99 0.18 5.53
C ALA A 35 -0.37 -0.51 5.78
N CYS A 36 -1.16 -0.81 4.74
CA CYS A 36 -2.48 -1.45 4.90
C CYS A 36 -2.39 -2.80 5.59
N ARG A 37 -1.49 -3.67 5.14
CA ARG A 37 -1.23 -4.95 5.80
C ARG A 37 -0.80 -4.75 7.25
N ILE A 38 0.24 -3.96 7.48
CA ILE A 38 0.85 -3.80 8.82
C ILE A 38 -0.20 -3.31 9.81
N PHE A 39 -0.93 -2.25 9.46
CA PHE A 39 -1.94 -1.68 10.36
C PHE A 39 -3.12 -2.62 10.53
N SER A 40 -3.59 -3.27 9.46
CA SER A 40 -4.72 -4.20 9.56
C SER A 40 -4.40 -5.39 10.44
N LEU A 41 -3.21 -5.99 10.31
CA LEU A 41 -2.78 -7.10 11.16
C LEU A 41 -2.59 -6.64 12.61
N SER A 42 -1.99 -5.48 12.85
CA SER A 42 -1.85 -4.93 14.20
C SER A 42 -3.21 -4.77 14.88
N TYR A 43 -4.17 -4.10 14.21
CA TYR A 43 -5.49 -3.89 14.78
C TYR A 43 -6.31 -5.17 14.90
N PHE A 44 -6.19 -6.09 13.94
CA PHE A 44 -6.81 -7.40 14.01
C PHE A 44 -6.33 -8.20 15.23
N PHE A 45 -5.05 -8.07 15.61
CA PHE A 45 -4.48 -8.70 16.80
C PHE A 45 -4.50 -7.83 18.06
N ASN A 46 -5.29 -6.75 18.08
CA ASN A 46 -5.38 -5.81 19.21
C ASN A 46 -4.04 -5.22 19.66
N LYS A 47 -3.13 -4.97 18.71
CA LYS A 47 -1.83 -4.33 18.94
C LYS A 47 -1.81 -2.93 18.33
N ALA A 48 -1.14 -2.00 18.99
CA ALA A 48 -0.87 -0.69 18.41
C ALA A 48 0.17 -0.82 17.28
N PRO A 49 -0.12 -0.34 16.05
CA PRO A 49 0.89 -0.30 15.00
C PRO A 49 1.94 0.78 15.30
N THR A 50 3.18 0.51 14.90
CA THR A 50 4.25 1.52 14.90
C THR A 50 4.11 2.43 13.69
N VAL A 51 4.14 3.73 13.93
CA VAL A 51 4.20 4.78 12.91
C VAL A 51 5.52 5.52 13.09
N TYR A 52 6.31 5.57 12.01
CA TYR A 52 7.64 6.17 12.01
C TYR A 52 7.59 7.70 11.97
N GLU A 53 8.73 8.32 12.25
CA GLU A 53 8.94 9.76 12.33
C GLU A 53 7.90 10.40 13.27
N ASP A 54 7.16 11.39 12.77
CA ASP A 54 6.06 12.09 13.43
C ASP A 54 4.67 11.61 12.95
N GLY A 55 4.64 10.60 12.07
CA GLY A 55 3.42 10.12 11.41
C GLY A 55 2.85 11.04 10.33
N MET A 56 3.48 12.18 10.06
CA MET A 56 3.01 13.20 9.12
C MET A 56 3.55 13.01 7.69
N MET A 57 4.31 11.94 7.46
CA MET A 57 4.73 11.53 6.12
C MET A 57 3.51 11.37 5.20
N LEU A 58 3.55 12.00 4.03
CA LEU A 58 2.47 11.91 3.05
C LEU A 58 2.68 10.74 2.11
N ARG A 59 1.61 10.00 1.85
CA ARG A 59 1.56 8.87 0.94
C ARG A 59 0.31 8.94 0.06
N ASP A 60 0.52 8.59 -1.19
CA ASP A 60 -0.52 8.25 -2.17
C ASP A 60 -0.78 6.75 -2.10
N PHE A 61 -2.03 6.39 -1.82
CA PHE A 61 -2.52 5.01 -1.84
C PHE A 61 -3.51 4.83 -3.00
N VAL A 62 -3.30 3.81 -3.82
CA VAL A 62 -4.19 3.48 -4.94
C VAL A 62 -4.80 2.10 -4.72
N ASN A 63 -6.10 1.95 -5.01
CA ASN A 63 -6.76 0.66 -4.93
C ASN A 63 -6.29 -0.27 -6.07
N VAL A 64 -6.15 -1.57 -5.79
CA VAL A 64 -5.74 -2.59 -6.76
C VAL A 64 -6.63 -2.63 -8.00
N HIS A 65 -7.94 -2.42 -7.84
CA HIS A 65 -8.88 -2.38 -8.95
C HIS A 65 -8.69 -1.13 -9.82
N ASP A 66 -8.36 0.03 -9.24
CA ASP A 66 -8.03 1.23 -10.02
C ASP A 66 -6.73 1.02 -10.85
N VAL A 67 -5.78 0.25 -10.31
CA VAL A 67 -4.57 -0.18 -11.05
C VAL A 67 -4.93 -1.12 -12.21
N VAL A 68 -5.86 -2.06 -11.99
CA VAL A 68 -6.35 -2.93 -13.07
C VAL A 68 -7.04 -2.09 -14.15
N ASP A 69 -7.93 -1.18 -13.76
CA ASP A 69 -8.65 -0.28 -14.67
C ASP A 69 -7.66 0.57 -15.50
N ALA A 70 -6.59 1.07 -14.87
CA ALA A 70 -5.51 1.80 -15.55
C ALA A 70 -4.79 0.95 -16.61
N ASN A 71 -4.49 -0.32 -16.30
CA ASN A 71 -3.81 -1.23 -17.22
C ASN A 71 -4.70 -1.57 -18.42
N ILE A 72 -5.98 -1.88 -18.18
CA ILE A 72 -6.94 -2.18 -19.24
C ILE A 72 -7.05 -0.98 -20.18
N LEU A 73 -7.15 0.25 -19.64
CA LEU A 73 -7.23 1.45 -20.46
C LEU A 73 -6.01 1.62 -21.36
N VAL A 74 -4.78 1.58 -20.81
CA VAL A 74 -3.58 1.81 -21.61
C VAL A 74 -3.32 0.69 -22.63
N MET A 75 -3.82 -0.52 -22.39
CA MET A 75 -3.76 -1.62 -23.35
C MET A 75 -4.69 -1.41 -24.55
N GLN A 76 -5.75 -0.63 -24.38
CA GLN A 76 -6.78 -0.39 -25.41
C GLN A 76 -6.62 0.97 -26.13
N ASP A 77 -5.78 1.86 -25.61
CA ASP A 77 -5.61 3.22 -26.12
C ASP A 77 -4.22 3.45 -26.72
N ASN A 78 -4.15 3.57 -28.06
CA ASN A 78 -2.90 3.80 -28.78
C ASN A 78 -2.19 5.11 -28.39
N ARG A 79 -2.88 6.09 -27.79
CA ARG A 79 -2.26 7.32 -27.26
C ARG A 79 -1.31 7.00 -26.09
N ALA A 80 -1.46 5.84 -25.46
CA ALA A 80 -0.58 5.38 -24.38
C ALA A 80 0.76 4.82 -24.88
N ASN A 81 0.86 4.46 -26.16
CA ASN A 81 2.06 3.83 -26.70
C ASN A 81 3.32 4.68 -26.47
N TYR A 82 4.39 4.01 -26.04
CA TYR A 82 5.71 4.58 -25.76
C TYR A 82 5.75 5.61 -24.61
N ASN A 83 4.68 5.67 -23.80
CA ASN A 83 4.60 6.58 -22.68
C ASN A 83 4.79 5.89 -21.33
N ALA A 84 5.27 6.68 -20.37
CA ALA A 84 5.18 6.36 -18.95
C ALA A 84 4.00 7.08 -18.31
N PHE A 85 3.31 6.40 -17.39
CA PHE A 85 2.20 6.95 -16.59
C PHE A 85 2.39 6.59 -15.12
N ASN A 86 2.17 7.57 -14.25
CA ASN A 86 1.99 7.28 -12.83
C ASN A 86 0.53 6.91 -12.58
N VAL A 87 0.33 5.90 -11.73
CA VAL A 87 -0.99 5.44 -11.29
C VAL A 87 -1.05 5.64 -9.78
N GLY A 88 -1.94 6.50 -9.33
CA GLY A 88 -2.06 6.91 -7.93
C GLY A 88 -3.49 7.21 -7.54
N GLY A 89 -3.79 7.20 -6.25
CA GLY A 89 -5.14 7.42 -5.72
C GLY A 89 -5.62 8.88 -5.81
N GLY A 90 -4.78 9.80 -6.26
CA GLY A 90 -5.16 11.20 -6.52
C GLY A 90 -5.38 12.05 -5.25
N LYS A 91 -5.25 11.45 -4.06
CA LYS A 91 -5.30 12.10 -2.76
C LYS A 91 -4.12 11.64 -1.90
N ALA A 92 -3.46 12.59 -1.25
CA ALA A 92 -2.42 12.30 -0.26
C ALA A 92 -3.05 12.10 1.12
N TYR A 93 -2.49 11.15 1.88
CA TYR A 93 -2.85 10.87 3.26
C TYR A 93 -1.57 10.87 4.09
N THR A 94 -1.63 11.37 5.32
CA THR A 94 -0.57 11.10 6.29
C THR A 94 -0.60 9.62 6.68
N VAL A 95 0.55 9.06 7.05
CA VAL A 95 0.61 7.68 7.56
C VAL A 95 -0.25 7.51 8.82
N LYS A 96 -0.33 8.55 9.66
CA LYS A 96 -1.22 8.59 10.82
C LYS A 96 -2.71 8.52 10.41
N GLU A 97 -3.17 9.39 9.50
CA GLU A 97 -4.56 9.36 9.01
C GLU A 97 -4.90 7.99 8.41
N PHE A 98 -3.98 7.41 7.64
CA PHE A 98 -4.20 6.08 7.09
C PHE A 98 -4.33 5.01 8.18
N SER A 99 -3.51 5.05 9.25
CA SER A 99 -3.67 4.18 10.42
C SER A 99 -5.03 4.35 11.09
N GLU A 100 -5.55 5.58 11.19
CA GLU A 100 -6.86 5.87 11.78
C GLU A 100 -8.02 5.32 10.92
N ILE A 101 -7.90 5.39 9.58
CA ILE A 101 -8.84 4.74 8.66
C ILE A 101 -8.87 3.22 8.92
N VAL A 102 -7.71 2.59 9.07
CA VAL A 102 -7.65 1.16 9.39
C VAL A 102 -8.25 0.87 10.77
N ALA A 103 -7.91 1.66 11.80
CA ALA A 103 -8.44 1.48 13.14
C ALA A 103 -9.98 1.47 13.14
N LYS A 104 -10.59 2.39 12.39
CA LYS A 104 -12.05 2.50 12.24
C LYS A 104 -12.67 1.26 11.59
N GLU A 105 -12.07 0.71 10.53
CA GLU A 105 -12.59 -0.51 9.86
C GLU A 105 -12.58 -1.75 10.78
N PHE A 106 -11.65 -1.80 11.74
CA PHE A 106 -11.56 -2.88 12.71
C PHE A 106 -12.29 -2.59 14.04
N GLY A 107 -12.89 -1.40 14.22
CA GLY A 107 -13.50 -0.98 15.48
C GLY A 107 -12.49 -0.88 16.62
N LYS A 108 -11.30 -0.34 16.33
CA LYS A 108 -10.14 -0.25 17.23
C LYS A 108 -9.63 1.18 17.38
N GLU A 109 -10.50 2.18 17.25
CA GLU A 109 -10.14 3.59 17.37
C GLU A 109 -9.50 3.95 18.73
N ASP A 110 -9.76 3.15 19.76
CA ASP A 110 -9.18 3.30 21.11
C ASP A 110 -7.70 2.89 21.17
N ILE A 111 -7.23 2.06 20.22
CA ILE A 111 -5.83 1.64 20.11
C ILE A 111 -5.09 2.66 19.25
N LYS A 112 -4.43 3.63 19.87
CA LYS A 112 -3.69 4.66 19.14
C LYS A 112 -2.37 4.10 18.55
N PRO A 113 -1.96 4.53 17.34
CA PRO A 113 -0.65 4.16 16.80
C PRO A 113 0.47 4.68 17.70
N ASN A 114 1.55 3.91 17.81
CA ASN A 114 2.76 4.32 18.52
C ASN A 114 3.64 5.14 17.57
N ILE A 115 3.75 6.45 17.81
CA ILE A 115 4.66 7.33 17.06
C ILE A 115 6.07 7.11 17.60
N SER A 116 6.92 6.41 16.83
CA SER A 116 8.22 5.99 17.36
C SER A 116 9.27 7.10 17.40
N GLY A 117 9.15 8.13 16.55
CA GLY A 117 10.22 9.11 16.33
C GLY A 117 11.42 8.56 15.54
N GLU A 118 11.42 7.27 15.22
CA GLU A 118 12.46 6.60 14.42
C GLU A 118 12.18 6.78 12.93
N TYR A 119 13.20 6.83 12.09
CA TYR A 119 13.05 6.92 10.63
C TYR A 119 13.70 5.74 9.93
N ARG A 120 13.25 5.44 8.71
CA ARG A 120 13.86 4.43 7.83
C ARG A 120 14.86 5.09 6.91
N PHE A 121 16.13 4.69 7.00
CA PHE A 121 17.18 5.21 6.13
C PHE A 121 16.84 4.94 4.65
N GLY A 122 16.85 5.98 3.82
CA GLY A 122 16.49 5.90 2.41
C GLY A 122 14.99 5.96 2.10
N ASP A 123 14.12 6.05 3.10
CA ASP A 123 12.69 6.31 2.87
C ASP A 123 12.47 7.77 2.47
N THR A 124 11.55 7.99 1.55
CA THR A 124 11.19 9.34 1.10
C THR A 124 10.09 9.87 2.01
N ARG A 125 10.29 11.05 2.60
CA ARG A 125 9.31 11.61 3.55
C ARG A 125 7.91 11.76 2.95
N ASN A 126 7.80 12.24 1.72
CA ASN A 126 6.53 12.39 1.00
C ASN A 126 6.59 11.69 -0.37
N ALA A 127 5.63 10.82 -0.64
CA ALA A 127 5.53 10.09 -1.92
C ALA A 127 4.10 10.21 -2.47
N CYS A 128 3.89 11.14 -3.40
CA CYS A 128 2.60 11.42 -4.04
C CYS A 128 2.77 11.42 -5.55
N SER A 129 1.92 10.69 -6.28
CA SER A 129 2.03 10.60 -7.74
C SER A 129 1.28 11.73 -8.43
N ASP A 130 1.92 12.39 -9.39
CA ASP A 130 1.20 13.20 -10.37
C ASP A 130 0.57 12.29 -11.43
N ILE A 131 -0.75 12.22 -11.43
CA ILE A 131 -1.58 11.41 -12.34
C ILE A 131 -2.16 12.23 -13.50
N SER A 132 -1.78 13.51 -13.65
CA SER A 132 -2.28 14.42 -14.68
C SER A 132 -2.20 13.83 -16.09
N LYS A 133 -1.07 13.20 -16.42
CA LYS A 133 -0.84 12.57 -17.73
C LYS A 133 -1.78 11.41 -18.02
N LEU A 134 -2.10 10.59 -17.02
CA LEU A 134 -3.01 9.44 -17.21
C LEU A 134 -4.46 9.92 -17.32
N LYS A 135 -4.82 11.02 -16.64
CA LYS A 135 -6.14 11.66 -16.78
C LYS A 135 -6.46 12.12 -18.21
N THR A 136 -5.46 12.46 -19.02
CA THR A 136 -5.70 12.86 -20.43
C THR A 136 -6.23 11.71 -21.29
N LEU A 137 -6.06 10.45 -20.84
CA LEU A 137 -6.63 9.26 -21.47
C LEU A 137 -8.05 8.94 -20.97
N GLY A 138 -8.60 9.73 -20.05
CA GLY A 138 -9.93 9.52 -19.46
C GLY A 138 -9.92 8.67 -18.18
N TRP A 139 -8.75 8.38 -17.61
CA TRP A 139 -8.64 7.65 -16.35
C TRP A 139 -8.72 8.56 -15.13
N SER A 140 -9.39 8.11 -14.09
CA SER A 140 -9.27 8.66 -12.74
C SER A 140 -9.50 7.54 -11.71
N PRO A 141 -8.82 7.59 -10.55
CA PRO A 141 -9.08 6.62 -9.49
C PRO A 141 -10.54 6.75 -9.03
N LEU A 142 -11.22 5.62 -8.86
CA LEU A 142 -12.64 5.58 -8.47
C LEU A 142 -12.83 5.18 -7.01
N ARG A 143 -11.79 4.62 -6.38
CA ARG A 143 -11.86 4.04 -5.04
C ARG A 143 -11.00 4.81 -4.06
N THR A 144 -11.49 4.90 -2.83
CA THR A 144 -10.83 5.63 -1.74
C THR A 144 -9.85 4.73 -0.96
N ALA A 145 -9.09 5.33 -0.05
CA ALA A 145 -8.28 4.57 0.91
C ALA A 145 -9.17 3.69 1.80
N GLU A 146 -10.32 4.23 2.20
CA GLU A 146 -11.35 3.55 2.98
C GLU A 146 -11.89 2.31 2.26
N ASP A 147 -12.20 2.40 0.95
CA ASP A 147 -12.63 1.25 0.15
C ASP A 147 -11.56 0.16 0.10
N SER A 148 -10.29 0.56 -0.08
CA SER A 148 -9.15 -0.35 -0.13
C SER A 148 -8.94 -1.09 1.18
N VAL A 149 -9.07 -0.38 2.30
CA VAL A 149 -8.95 -0.94 3.66
C VAL A 149 -10.10 -1.90 3.94
N LYS A 150 -11.33 -1.53 3.57
CA LYS A 150 -12.51 -2.38 3.72
C LYS A 150 -12.38 -3.70 2.94
N GLU A 151 -11.99 -3.63 1.66
CA GLU A 151 -11.75 -4.82 0.84
C GLU A 151 -10.66 -5.72 1.44
N TYR A 152 -9.58 -5.13 1.94
CA TYR A 152 -8.51 -5.89 2.58
C TYR A 152 -8.96 -6.51 3.90
N ALA A 153 -9.73 -5.80 4.73
CA ALA A 153 -10.26 -6.32 5.98
C ALA A 153 -11.25 -7.47 5.75
N GLN A 154 -12.11 -7.38 4.74
CA GLN A 154 -12.98 -8.47 4.31
C GLN A 154 -12.17 -9.69 3.86
N TYR A 155 -11.14 -9.46 3.02
CA TYR A 155 -10.24 -10.52 2.58
C TYR A 155 -9.54 -11.20 3.76
N LEU A 156 -9.00 -10.43 4.71
CA LEU A 156 -8.38 -10.93 5.93
C LEU A 156 -9.35 -11.78 6.75
N LYS A 157 -10.56 -11.28 7.03
CA LYS A 157 -11.59 -11.99 7.82
C LYS A 157 -12.12 -13.27 7.13
N SER A 158 -11.99 -13.37 5.80
CA SER A 158 -12.43 -14.54 5.03
C SER A 158 -11.44 -15.70 5.03
N GLN A 159 -10.21 -15.51 5.51
CA GLN A 159 -9.21 -16.58 5.54
C GLN A 159 -9.49 -17.55 6.68
N THR A 160 -9.36 -18.85 6.42
CA THR A 160 -9.53 -19.91 7.43
C THR A 160 -8.27 -20.13 8.26
N ASP A 161 -7.10 -19.85 7.69
CA ASP A 161 -5.79 -20.20 8.28
C ASP A 161 -5.13 -19.00 8.98
N ILE A 162 -5.94 -18.11 9.57
CA ILE A 162 -5.45 -16.89 10.24
C ILE A 162 -4.59 -17.22 11.47
N GLN A 163 -4.78 -18.38 12.09
CA GLN A 163 -3.94 -18.85 13.21
C GLN A 163 -2.49 -19.06 12.76
N ASP A 164 -2.24 -19.47 11.52
CA ASP A 164 -0.88 -19.60 10.98
C ASP A 164 -0.22 -18.22 10.77
N ILE A 165 -1.00 -17.16 10.55
CA ILE A 165 -0.48 -15.78 10.49
C ILE A 165 -0.01 -15.33 11.87
N LEU A 166 -0.72 -15.70 12.94
CA LEU A 166 -0.28 -15.46 14.32
C LEU A 166 1.03 -16.19 14.61
N GLU A 167 1.07 -17.49 14.34
CA GLU A 167 2.28 -18.30 14.56
C GLU A 167 3.45 -17.81 13.71
N TYR A 168 3.21 -17.47 12.45
CA TYR A 168 4.21 -16.86 11.57
C TYR A 168 4.67 -15.50 12.09
N SER A 169 3.76 -14.64 12.55
CA SER A 169 4.10 -13.32 13.09
C SER A 169 4.92 -13.44 14.38
N GLU A 170 4.54 -14.33 15.28
CA GLU A 170 5.26 -14.60 16.53
C GLU A 170 6.64 -15.22 16.29
N LYS A 171 6.74 -16.18 15.36
CA LYS A 171 8.00 -16.81 14.96
C LYS A 171 8.92 -15.81 14.28
N THR A 172 8.40 -15.02 13.34
CA THR A 172 9.17 -13.99 12.62
C THR A 172 9.64 -12.87 13.55
N MET A 173 8.84 -12.44 14.53
CA MET A 173 9.28 -11.46 15.54
C MET A 173 10.43 -11.99 16.42
N LYS A 174 10.43 -13.30 16.73
CA LYS A 174 11.52 -13.97 17.45
C LYS A 174 12.76 -14.10 16.57
N ASP A 175 12.61 -14.52 15.31
CA ASP A 175 13.71 -14.77 14.37
C ASP A 175 14.41 -13.48 13.92
N LEU A 176 13.68 -12.35 13.82
CA LEU A 176 14.25 -11.04 13.48
C LEU A 176 14.96 -10.34 14.65
N ASN A 177 15.03 -10.97 15.83
CA ASN A 177 15.76 -10.49 17.01
C ASN A 177 15.37 -9.07 17.48
N VAL A 178 14.11 -8.67 17.24
CA VAL A 178 13.55 -7.35 17.59
C VAL A 178 13.14 -7.27 19.06
N VAL A 179 13.08 -8.42 19.77
CA VAL A 179 12.82 -8.49 21.21
C VAL A 179 14.07 -9.02 21.91
N ARG A 180 14.86 -8.12 22.52
CA ARG A 180 15.93 -8.50 23.45
C ARG A 180 15.36 -8.53 24.86
N LYS A 181 15.50 -9.66 25.57
CA LYS A 181 15.28 -9.70 27.02
C LYS A 181 16.27 -8.76 27.68
N THR A 182 15.80 -7.87 28.55
CA THR A 182 16.66 -7.17 29.50
C THR A 182 17.30 -8.24 30.38
N GLY A 183 18.59 -8.50 30.19
CA GLY A 183 19.37 -9.30 31.13
C GLY A 183 19.44 -8.58 32.46
N TYR A 184 19.12 -9.30 33.54
CA TYR A 184 19.53 -8.93 34.89
C TYR A 184 21.05 -9.04 35.01
#